data_AF-A0A3M3ZU29-F1
#
_entry.id   AF-A0A3M3ZU29-F1
#
_cell.length_a   1.000
_cell.length_b   1.000
_cell.length_c   1.000
_cell.angle_alpha   90.00
_cell.angle_beta   90.00
_cell.angle_gamma   90.00
#
_symmetry.space_group_name_H-M   'P 1'
#
loop_
_entity.id
_entity.type
_entity.pdbx_description
1 polymer ?
#
loop_
_entity_poly.entity_id
_entity_poly.type
_entity_poly.pdbx_seq_one_letter_code
_entity_poly.pdbx_strand_id
1 'polypeptide(L)'
;MSAFGLAAKYFNGLSAADEVVFPWGGEKVVGAKATSSGLVSGEAGVVGTGKAAANDVSFDGTQALGGSSAAVTGETASTALGKQVHKEQADIRRESGLFSIVEQPIVDKLGNPILVPKRVDLKTGEAQPGATLQKAIPDAANFDRRLIVDDKPLGRPIAKDRQEIIRFIEAFRQREGGLPQTIGIQRYDPKTGAPVRTDLHSPNEFLP
;
A
#
# COMPACT_ATOMS: atom_id res chain seq x y z
N MET A 1 -12.84 -44.70 -7.68
CA MET A 1 -12.60 -44.21 -9.05
C MET A 1 -12.16 -42.76 -8.95
N SER A 2 -11.02 -42.45 -9.55
CA SER A 2 -10.41 -41.12 -9.59
C SER A 2 -10.90 -40.38 -10.83
N ALA A 3 -11.07 -39.05 -10.74
CA ALA A 3 -11.15 -38.16 -11.89
C ALA A 3 -10.62 -36.77 -11.51
N PHE A 4 -9.30 -36.65 -11.54
CA PHE A 4 -8.61 -35.38 -11.81
C PHE A 4 -8.86 -34.99 -13.27
N GLY A 5 -9.07 -33.71 -13.55
CA GLY A 5 -9.09 -33.22 -14.93
C GLY A 5 -9.21 -31.70 -15.07
N LEU A 6 -8.09 -31.07 -15.45
CA LEU A 6 -7.94 -29.79 -16.17
C LEU A 6 -8.39 -28.52 -15.43
N ALA A 7 -7.59 -27.46 -15.28
CA ALA A 7 -6.57 -26.94 -16.18
C ALA A 7 -5.48 -26.18 -15.40
N ALA A 8 -4.26 -26.72 -15.40
CA ALA A 8 -3.05 -25.95 -15.18
C ALA A 8 -2.45 -25.67 -16.55
N LYS A 9 -2.45 -24.41 -16.99
CA LYS A 9 -1.63 -23.92 -18.10
C LYS A 9 -1.63 -22.39 -18.13
N TYR A 10 -0.42 -21.83 -18.13
CA TYR A 10 -0.04 -20.42 -18.32
C TYR A 10 -0.02 -19.52 -17.07
N PHE A 11 0.92 -19.82 -16.16
CA PHE A 11 1.65 -18.80 -15.41
C PHE A 11 3.11 -18.87 -15.89
N ASN A 12 3.40 -18.17 -17.00
CA ASN A 12 4.73 -18.15 -17.61
C ASN A 12 5.46 -16.91 -17.08
N GLY A 13 6.42 -17.09 -16.16
CA GLY A 13 7.49 -16.10 -15.98
C GLY A 13 8.02 -15.84 -14.56
N LEU A 14 7.35 -16.25 -13.50
CA LEU A 14 7.91 -16.14 -12.13
C LEU A 14 8.11 -17.54 -11.57
N SER A 15 9.38 -17.94 -11.56
CA SER A 15 9.86 -19.18 -10.96
C SER A 15 9.30 -19.30 -9.55
N ALA A 16 8.86 -20.51 -9.18
CA ALA A 16 8.49 -20.91 -7.82
C ALA A 16 9.65 -20.83 -6.80
N ALA A 17 10.70 -20.07 -7.10
CA ALA A 17 11.88 -19.87 -6.27
C ALA A 17 11.88 -18.51 -5.54
N ASP A 18 11.02 -17.56 -5.92
CA ASP A 18 10.91 -16.26 -5.23
C ASP A 18 9.69 -16.27 -4.28
N GLU A 19 9.83 -17.00 -3.17
CA GLU A 19 8.85 -17.03 -2.10
C GLU A 19 8.78 -15.67 -1.39
N VAL A 20 7.80 -14.83 -1.73
CA VAL A 20 7.41 -13.71 -0.84
C VAL A 20 6.68 -14.30 0.35
N VAL A 21 7.45 -14.82 1.30
CA VAL A 21 6.95 -15.30 2.60
C VAL A 21 6.62 -14.08 3.46
N PHE A 22 5.33 -13.84 3.66
CA PHE A 22 4.90 -12.92 4.71
C PHE A 22 5.16 -13.59 6.07
N PRO A 23 5.95 -12.98 6.98
CA PRO A 23 6.40 -13.64 8.20
C PRO A 23 5.31 -13.93 9.24
N TRP A 24 4.04 -13.60 8.98
CA TRP A 24 2.94 -13.72 9.95
C TRP A 24 1.96 -14.86 9.69
N GLY A 25 2.40 -15.90 8.97
CA GLY A 25 1.68 -17.16 8.81
C GLY A 25 1.78 -17.64 7.38
N GLY A 26 2.37 -18.82 7.19
CA GLY A 26 2.61 -19.46 5.89
C GLY A 26 1.34 -19.92 5.16
N GLU A 27 0.34 -19.06 5.04
CA GLU A 27 -0.89 -19.31 4.31
C GLU A 27 -0.90 -18.49 3.01
N LYS A 28 -1.00 -19.21 1.90
CA LYS A 28 -0.98 -18.69 0.54
C LYS A 28 -2.29 -17.95 0.27
N VAL A 29 -2.24 -16.63 0.05
CA VAL A 29 -3.39 -15.92 -0.52
C VAL A 29 -3.49 -16.33 -1.99
N VAL A 30 -4.48 -17.17 -2.30
CA VAL A 30 -4.86 -17.51 -3.68
C VAL A 30 -6.18 -16.78 -3.96
N GLY A 31 -6.14 -15.74 -4.80
CA GLY A 31 -7.32 -15.04 -5.31
C GLY A 31 -6.92 -13.67 -5.89
N ALA A 32 -7.53 -13.11 -6.94
CA ALA A 32 -8.54 -13.57 -7.87
C ALA A 32 -8.34 -12.82 -9.22
N LYS A 33 -8.77 -13.46 -10.30
CA LYS A 33 -8.59 -13.12 -11.72
C LYS A 33 -9.20 -11.75 -12.13
N ALA A 34 -8.37 -10.79 -12.54
CA ALA A 34 -8.82 -9.67 -13.37
C ALA A 34 -8.92 -10.12 -14.84
N THR A 35 -10.07 -9.86 -15.48
CA THR A 35 -10.33 -10.11 -16.90
C THR A 35 -9.46 -9.24 -17.79
N SER A 36 -8.63 -9.85 -18.65
CA SER A 36 -7.91 -9.14 -19.70
C SER A 36 -8.82 -8.87 -20.91
N SER A 37 -9.08 -7.60 -21.21
CA SER A 37 -9.57 -7.19 -22.53
C SER A 37 -8.40 -7.21 -23.50
N GLY A 38 -8.28 -8.27 -24.29
CA GLY A 38 -7.32 -8.36 -25.38
C GLY A 38 -7.69 -7.43 -26.52
N LEU A 39 -6.68 -6.85 -27.17
CA LEU A 39 -6.70 -6.59 -28.61
C LEU A 39 -5.25 -6.64 -29.14
N VAL A 40 -5.13 -7.31 -30.27
CA VAL A 40 -3.92 -7.81 -30.92
C VAL A 40 -3.43 -6.82 -31.99
N SER A 41 -2.11 -6.73 -32.11
CA SER A 41 -1.24 -6.47 -33.28
C SER A 41 -1.83 -5.85 -34.56
N GLY A 42 -1.15 -4.81 -35.05
CA GLY A 42 -1.20 -4.38 -36.44
C GLY A 42 -0.22 -3.24 -36.71
N GLU A 43 0.92 -3.56 -37.33
CA GLU A 43 1.87 -2.58 -37.89
C GLU A 43 1.22 -1.79 -39.04
N ALA A 44 1.47 -0.48 -39.08
CA ALA A 44 1.58 0.28 -40.33
C ALA A 44 2.43 1.54 -40.07
N GLY A 45 3.58 1.64 -40.73
CA GLY A 45 4.40 2.85 -40.73
C GLY A 45 3.76 3.97 -41.56
N VAL A 46 3.89 5.20 -41.07
CA VAL A 46 3.82 6.43 -41.88
C VAL A 46 4.78 7.46 -41.29
N VAL A 47 5.62 7.99 -42.17
CA VAL A 47 6.54 9.10 -41.96
C VAL A 47 5.74 10.40 -41.87
N GLY A 48 6.07 11.29 -40.93
CA GLY A 48 5.45 12.62 -40.86
C GLY A 48 6.17 13.57 -39.93
N THR A 49 7.12 14.33 -40.46
CA THR A 49 7.62 15.57 -39.85
C THR A 49 6.51 16.62 -39.84
N GLY A 50 6.10 17.12 -38.66
CA GLY A 50 5.10 18.18 -38.59
C GLY A 50 4.81 18.66 -37.18
N LYS A 51 5.37 19.83 -36.85
CA LYS A 51 5.02 20.63 -35.67
C LYS A 51 3.71 21.39 -35.96
N ALA A 52 2.66 21.17 -35.17
CA ALA A 52 1.61 22.16 -34.91
C ALA A 52 0.73 21.71 -33.73
N ALA A 53 0.45 22.65 -32.84
CA ALA A 53 -0.57 22.55 -31.81
C ALA A 53 -1.96 22.66 -32.43
N ALA A 54 -2.91 21.84 -31.98
CA ALA A 54 -4.33 22.13 -32.07
C ALA A 54 -5.02 21.45 -30.89
N ASN A 55 -5.50 22.29 -29.99
CA ASN A 55 -6.53 22.00 -29.01
C ASN A 55 -7.81 21.71 -29.80
N ASP A 56 -8.34 20.49 -29.74
CA ASP A 56 -9.68 20.21 -30.26
C ASP A 56 -10.48 19.44 -29.20
N VAL A 57 -11.55 20.10 -28.77
CA VAL A 57 -12.51 19.62 -27.81
C VAL A 57 -13.60 18.97 -28.64
N SER A 58 -13.63 17.64 -28.69
CA SER A 58 -14.85 16.93 -29.06
C SER A 58 -15.11 15.81 -28.06
N PHE A 59 -16.09 16.08 -27.20
CA PHE A 59 -16.68 15.12 -26.28
C PHE A 59 -17.94 14.63 -26.97
N ASP A 60 -17.91 13.42 -27.52
CA ASP A 60 -19.14 12.70 -27.87
C ASP A 60 -19.29 11.52 -26.90
N GLY A 61 -20.46 11.51 -26.27
CA GLY A 61 -20.72 10.73 -25.07
C GLY A 61 -21.02 9.28 -25.38
N THR A 62 -20.42 8.39 -24.59
CA THR A 62 -21.11 7.19 -24.14
C THR A 62 -20.73 6.94 -22.68
N GLN A 63 -21.73 7.07 -21.81
CA GLN A 63 -21.62 6.73 -20.39
C GLN A 63 -21.32 5.23 -20.27
N ALA A 64 -20.18 4.91 -19.66
CA ALA A 64 -19.96 3.60 -19.06
C ALA A 64 -19.58 3.80 -17.59
N LEU A 65 -20.43 3.27 -16.71
CA LEU A 65 -20.27 3.21 -15.27
C LEU A 65 -18.99 2.45 -14.92
N GLY A 66 -17.95 3.17 -14.55
CA GLY A 66 -16.74 2.66 -13.93
C GLY A 66 -16.02 3.84 -13.32
N GLY A 67 -15.92 3.90 -12.00
CA GLY A 67 -15.27 4.98 -11.27
C GLY A 67 -13.81 5.09 -11.67
N SER A 68 -13.54 5.83 -12.74
CA SER A 68 -12.21 6.28 -13.11
C SER A 68 -11.79 7.28 -12.06
N SER A 69 -10.75 6.94 -11.30
CA SER A 69 -10.04 7.92 -10.50
C SER A 69 -9.58 8.99 -11.48
N ALA A 70 -10.28 10.13 -11.47
CA ALA A 70 -9.92 11.27 -12.29
C ALA A 70 -8.44 11.54 -12.06
N ALA A 71 -7.64 11.54 -13.13
CA ALA A 71 -6.23 11.87 -13.04
C ALA A 71 -6.13 13.23 -12.36
N VAL A 72 -5.66 13.26 -11.11
CA VAL A 72 -5.54 14.50 -10.36
C VAL A 72 -4.44 15.28 -11.05
N THR A 73 -4.78 16.45 -11.60
CA THR A 73 -3.83 17.32 -12.32
C THR A 73 -2.57 17.52 -11.48
N GLY A 74 -1.41 17.05 -11.99
CA GLY A 74 -0.12 17.11 -11.29
C GLY A 74 0.35 15.81 -10.65
N GLU A 75 -0.41 14.72 -10.72
CA GLU A 75 0.01 13.41 -10.25
C GLU A 75 1.07 12.79 -11.18
N THR A 76 2.20 12.37 -10.58
CA THR A 76 3.25 11.65 -11.31
C THR A 76 2.91 10.17 -11.42
N ALA A 77 3.41 9.48 -12.45
CA ALA A 77 3.23 8.04 -12.63
C ALA A 77 3.66 7.22 -11.40
N SER A 78 4.72 7.64 -10.70
CA SER A 78 5.17 6.99 -9.47
C SER A 78 4.21 7.16 -8.29
N THR A 79 3.50 8.28 -8.23
CA THR A 79 2.48 8.55 -7.20
C THR A 79 1.22 7.73 -7.46
N ALA A 80 0.78 7.68 -8.72
CA ALA A 80 -0.36 6.87 -9.14
C ALA A 80 -0.10 5.37 -8.89
N LEU A 81 1.08 4.87 -9.27
CA LEU A 81 1.48 3.48 -9.02
C LEU A 81 1.54 3.19 -7.52
N GLY A 82 2.12 4.10 -6.72
CA GLY A 82 2.12 3.96 -5.27
C GLY A 82 0.71 3.78 -4.71
N LYS A 83 -0.23 4.68 -5.04
CA LYS A 83 -1.62 4.56 -4.60
C LYS A 83 -2.27 3.23 -5.01
N GLN A 84 -2.00 2.76 -6.23
CA GLN A 84 -2.49 1.48 -6.69
C GLN A 84 -1.97 0.32 -5.83
N VAL A 85 -0.67 0.32 -5.53
CA VAL A 85 -0.04 -0.70 -4.67
C VAL A 85 -0.64 -0.68 -3.27
N HIS A 86 -0.76 0.49 -2.63
CA HIS A 86 -1.38 0.60 -1.30
C HIS A 86 -2.82 0.06 -1.31
N LYS A 87 -3.61 0.40 -2.35
CA LYS A 87 -4.97 -0.10 -2.49
C LYS A 87 -5.03 -1.62 -2.64
N GLU A 88 -4.22 -2.19 -3.52
CA GLU A 88 -4.19 -3.64 -3.75
C GLU A 88 -3.76 -4.39 -2.48
N GLN A 89 -2.73 -3.90 -1.79
CA GLN A 89 -2.30 -4.45 -0.51
C GLN A 89 -3.38 -4.33 0.56
N ALA A 90 -4.09 -3.20 0.63
CA ALA A 90 -5.21 -3.03 1.55
C ALA A 90 -6.33 -4.04 1.27
N ASP A 91 -6.67 -4.28 0.00
CA ASP A 91 -7.70 -5.24 -0.38
C ASP A 91 -7.28 -6.68 0.01
N ILE A 92 -6.03 -7.08 -0.27
CA ILE A 92 -5.46 -8.37 0.18
C ILE A 92 -5.54 -8.52 1.70
N ARG A 93 -5.18 -7.48 2.46
CA ARG A 93 -5.20 -7.52 3.93
C ARG A 93 -6.61 -7.63 4.49
N ARG A 94 -7.58 -6.94 3.89
CA ARG A 94 -9.00 -7.06 4.26
C ARG A 94 -9.50 -8.48 4.01
N GLU A 95 -9.19 -9.06 2.85
CA GLU A 95 -9.58 -10.43 2.49
C GLU A 95 -8.93 -11.48 3.39
N SER A 96 -7.70 -11.23 3.87
CA SER A 96 -7.00 -12.17 4.74
C SER A 96 -7.66 -12.38 6.11
N GLY A 97 -8.40 -11.39 6.61
CA GLY A 97 -8.92 -11.41 7.99
C GLY A 97 -7.83 -11.36 9.09
N LEU A 98 -6.56 -11.17 8.73
CA LEU A 98 -5.43 -11.21 9.67
C LEU A 98 -5.16 -9.88 10.36
N PHE A 99 -5.83 -8.80 9.98
CA PHE A 99 -5.57 -7.46 10.51
C PHE A 99 -6.79 -6.93 11.24
N SER A 100 -6.55 -6.30 12.40
CA SER A 100 -7.60 -5.66 13.19
C SER A 100 -8.11 -4.40 12.49
N ILE A 101 -7.22 -3.69 11.79
CA ILE A 101 -7.54 -2.51 10.97
C ILE A 101 -6.70 -2.50 9.69
N VAL A 102 -7.28 -1.97 8.61
CA VAL A 102 -6.61 -1.77 7.30
C VAL A 102 -7.03 -0.42 6.73
N GLU A 103 -6.07 0.48 6.54
CA GLU A 103 -6.29 1.89 6.13
C GLU A 103 -7.36 2.61 6.98
N GLN A 104 -7.40 2.32 8.27
CA GLN A 104 -8.35 2.92 9.21
C GLN A 104 -7.64 3.60 10.37
N PRO A 105 -8.24 4.64 10.99
CA PRO A 105 -7.69 5.23 12.19
C PRO A 105 -7.57 4.21 13.32
N ILE A 106 -6.46 4.26 14.06
CA ILE A 106 -6.40 3.59 15.36
C ILE A 106 -7.39 4.32 16.29
N VAL A 107 -8.32 3.56 16.85
CA VAL A 107 -9.35 4.07 17.78
C VAL A 107 -9.05 3.64 19.22
N ASP A 108 -9.52 4.42 20.19
CA ASP A 108 -9.49 4.08 21.61
C ASP A 108 -10.50 2.96 21.95
N LYS A 109 -10.58 2.58 23.23
CA LYS A 109 -11.52 1.55 23.71
C LYS A 109 -13.00 1.95 23.60
N LEU A 110 -13.28 3.24 23.39
CA LEU A 110 -14.62 3.78 23.18
C LEU A 110 -14.96 3.92 21.69
N GLY A 111 -14.03 3.59 20.80
CA GLY A 111 -14.20 3.71 19.34
C GLY A 111 -13.88 5.10 18.78
N ASN A 112 -13.35 6.03 19.58
CA ASN A 112 -12.95 7.35 19.08
C ASN A 112 -11.57 7.30 18.43
N PRO A 113 -11.35 7.96 17.27
CA PRO A 113 -10.03 8.06 16.67
C PRO A 113 -9.02 8.68 17.62
N ILE A 114 -7.88 8.02 17.81
CA ILE A 114 -6.77 8.56 18.59
C ILE A 114 -6.09 9.65 17.77
N LEU A 115 -6.00 10.83 18.40
CA LEU A 115 -5.37 12.01 17.82
C LEU A 115 -3.96 12.16 18.36
N VAL A 116 -2.99 12.20 17.45
CA VAL A 116 -1.57 12.33 17.78
C VAL A 116 -0.99 13.58 17.12
N PRO A 117 0.06 14.21 17.72
CA PRO A 117 0.73 15.35 17.11
C PRO A 117 1.22 15.01 15.70
N LYS A 118 0.93 15.87 14.73
CA LYS A 118 1.40 15.71 13.35
C LYS A 118 2.92 15.78 13.26
N ARG A 119 3.56 16.57 14.14
CA ARG A 119 5.01 16.74 14.22
C ARG A 119 5.46 16.56 15.65
N VAL A 120 6.45 15.70 15.83
CA VAL A 120 7.19 15.55 17.08
C VAL A 120 8.64 15.97 16.91
N ASP A 121 9.30 16.36 17.99
CA ASP A 121 10.75 16.42 18.03
C ASP A 121 11.31 15.00 17.95
N LEU A 122 12.22 14.75 17.01
CA LEU A 122 12.75 13.42 16.74
C LEU A 122 13.79 12.95 17.77
N LYS A 123 14.24 13.83 18.67
CA LYS A 123 15.17 13.52 19.76
C LYS A 123 14.46 13.32 21.09
N THR A 124 13.30 13.96 21.30
CA THR A 124 12.55 13.85 22.56
C THR A 124 11.23 13.09 22.42
N GLY A 125 10.69 12.97 21.21
CA GLY A 125 9.39 12.36 20.93
C GLY A 125 8.20 13.24 21.31
N GLU A 126 8.46 14.42 21.85
CA GLU A 126 7.43 15.35 22.29
C GLU A 126 6.82 16.12 21.13
N ALA A 127 5.58 16.58 21.29
CA ALA A 127 4.92 17.42 20.30
C ALA A 127 5.73 18.71 20.05
N GLN A 128 5.94 19.07 18.78
CA GLN A 128 6.52 20.37 18.48
C GLN A 128 5.54 21.50 18.85
N PRO A 129 6.03 22.68 19.28
CA PRO A 129 5.17 23.83 19.54
C PRO A 129 4.28 24.15 18.32
N GLY A 130 2.97 24.25 18.57
CA GLY A 130 1.97 24.51 17.52
C GLY A 130 1.65 23.33 16.60
N ALA A 131 2.11 22.11 16.91
CA ALA A 131 1.77 20.94 16.12
C ALA A 131 0.26 20.67 16.16
N THR A 132 -0.37 20.63 14.99
CA THR A 132 -1.76 20.20 14.87
C THR A 132 -1.88 18.71 15.17
N LEU A 133 -3.05 18.31 15.67
CA LEU A 133 -3.36 16.90 15.88
C LEU A 133 -3.87 16.27 14.59
N GLN A 134 -3.62 14.97 14.42
CA GLN A 134 -4.15 14.19 13.32
C GLN A 134 -4.43 12.75 13.73
N LYS A 135 -5.26 12.07 12.94
CA LYS A 135 -5.52 10.63 13.10
C LYS A 135 -4.29 9.82 12.70
N ALA A 136 -3.99 8.78 13.45
CA ALA A 136 -2.99 7.77 13.08
C ALA A 136 -3.65 6.68 12.20
N ILE A 137 -3.33 6.67 10.91
CA ILE A 137 -3.89 5.74 9.92
C ILE A 137 -2.73 4.94 9.32
N PRO A 138 -2.35 3.79 9.88
CA PRO A 138 -1.39 2.89 9.26
C PRO A 138 -2.02 2.18 8.05
N ASP A 139 -1.19 1.61 7.18
CA ASP A 139 -1.69 0.77 6.08
C ASP A 139 -2.40 -0.47 6.64
N ALA A 140 -1.84 -1.08 7.70
CA ALA A 140 -2.59 -2.02 8.54
C ALA A 140 -2.01 -2.15 9.96
N ALA A 141 -2.81 -2.66 10.88
CA ALA A 141 -2.33 -3.09 12.19
C ALA A 141 -3.07 -4.32 12.71
N ASN A 142 -2.37 -5.15 13.47
CA ASN A 142 -2.93 -6.25 14.24
C ASN A 142 -2.58 -6.02 15.71
N PHE A 143 -3.60 -5.80 16.53
CA PHE A 143 -3.43 -5.48 17.95
C PHE A 143 -3.01 -6.71 18.77
N ASP A 144 -3.59 -7.88 18.48
CA ASP A 144 -3.27 -9.14 19.17
C ASP A 144 -1.81 -9.56 18.96
N ARG A 145 -1.31 -9.41 17.73
CA ARG A 145 0.08 -9.69 17.34
C ARG A 145 1.02 -8.52 17.61
N ARG A 146 0.51 -7.39 18.09
CA ARG A 146 1.26 -6.16 18.34
C ARG A 146 2.08 -5.71 17.11
N LEU A 147 1.46 -5.73 15.95
CA LEU A 147 2.09 -5.47 14.65
C LEU A 147 1.49 -4.22 14.00
N ILE A 148 2.35 -3.36 13.46
CA ILE A 148 1.98 -2.28 12.54
C ILE A 148 2.66 -2.55 11.21
N VAL A 149 1.93 -2.38 10.11
CA VAL A 149 2.42 -2.56 8.74
C VAL A 149 2.28 -1.25 7.98
N ASP A 150 3.31 -0.95 7.20
CA ASP A 150 3.38 0.23 6.35
C ASP A 150 4.10 -0.12 5.03
N ASP A 151 3.51 0.28 3.91
CA ASP A 151 3.97 0.02 2.55
C ASP A 151 4.86 1.16 2.09
N LYS A 152 6.08 0.85 1.65
CA LYS A 152 7.03 1.85 1.19
C LYS A 152 7.82 1.33 -0.03
N PRO A 153 8.13 2.18 -1.02
CA PRO A 153 8.90 1.75 -2.17
C PRO A 153 10.30 1.30 -1.76
N LEU A 154 10.84 0.34 -2.51
CA LEU A 154 12.20 -0.15 -2.35
C LEU A 154 13.21 1.00 -2.52
N GLY A 155 14.19 1.07 -1.62
CA GLY A 155 15.22 2.11 -1.61
C GLY A 155 14.82 3.41 -0.91
N ARG A 156 13.57 3.57 -0.45
CA ARG A 156 13.18 4.73 0.38
C ARG A 156 13.81 4.62 1.78
N PRO A 157 14.64 5.58 2.20
CA PRO A 157 15.26 5.55 3.53
C PRO A 157 14.22 5.65 4.63
N ILE A 158 14.29 4.75 5.61
CA ILE A 158 13.30 4.67 6.68
C ILE A 158 13.23 5.94 7.54
N ALA A 159 14.34 6.67 7.65
CA ALA A 159 14.41 7.95 8.35
C ALA A 159 13.42 8.99 7.81
N LYS A 160 13.01 8.91 6.53
CA LYS A 160 12.00 9.81 5.94
C LYS A 160 10.60 9.59 6.50
N ASP A 161 10.34 8.39 7.01
CA ASP A 161 9.03 7.95 7.49
C ASP A 161 8.96 7.90 9.03
N ARG A 162 10.05 8.29 9.72
CA ARG A 162 10.16 8.24 11.17
C ARG A 162 9.06 9.02 11.90
N GLN A 163 8.72 10.23 11.43
CA GLN A 163 7.61 11.01 11.98
C GLN A 163 6.26 10.27 11.90
N GLU A 164 6.05 9.56 10.80
CA GLU A 164 4.83 8.79 10.58
C GLU A 164 4.75 7.57 11.47
N ILE A 165 5.83 6.81 11.53
CA ILE A 165 5.89 5.59 12.32
C ILE A 165 5.80 5.91 13.83
N ILE A 166 6.41 7.00 14.31
CA ILE A 166 6.24 7.44 15.71
C ILE A 166 4.76 7.70 16.02
N ARG A 167 4.01 8.33 15.11
CA ARG A 167 2.57 8.58 15.31
C ARG A 167 1.77 7.30 15.41
N PHE A 168 2.10 6.29 14.60
CA PHE A 168 1.44 4.98 14.66
C PHE A 168 1.78 4.26 15.97
N ILE A 169 3.04 4.27 16.38
CA ILE A 169 3.50 3.70 17.65
C ILE A 169 2.79 4.37 18.82
N GLU A 170 2.68 5.70 18.81
CA GLU A 170 2.04 6.45 19.89
C GLU A 170 0.55 6.14 20.00
N ALA A 171 -0.17 6.13 18.88
CA ALA A 171 -1.58 5.77 18.88
C ALA A 171 -1.81 4.31 19.30
N PHE A 172 -0.94 3.38 18.85
CA PHE A 172 -0.96 1.99 19.30
C PHE A 172 -0.76 1.90 20.82
N ARG A 173 0.24 2.63 21.35
CA ARG A 173 0.53 2.67 22.79
C ARG A 173 -0.65 3.17 23.62
N GLN A 174 -1.33 4.23 23.17
CA GLN A 174 -2.50 4.78 23.84
C GLN A 174 -3.68 3.79 23.84
N ARG A 175 -3.86 3.03 22.77
CA ARG A 175 -4.92 2.00 22.66
C ARG A 175 -4.64 0.78 23.54
N GLU A 176 -3.46 0.18 23.37
CA GLU A 176 -3.12 -1.16 23.91
C GLU A 176 -2.40 -1.09 25.26
N GLY A 177 -2.05 0.11 25.74
CA GLY A 177 -1.30 0.30 26.98
C GLY A 177 0.17 -0.13 26.90
N GLY A 178 0.70 -0.38 25.70
CA GLY A 178 2.12 -0.66 25.48
C GLY A 178 2.51 -0.62 24.01
N LEU A 179 3.79 -0.73 23.72
CA LEU A 179 4.32 -0.60 22.35
C LEU A 179 3.91 -1.77 21.44
N PRO A 180 3.80 -1.57 20.12
CA PRO A 180 3.85 -2.70 19.20
C PRO A 180 5.13 -3.51 19.43
N GLN A 181 5.15 -4.78 19.10
CA GLN A 181 6.37 -5.61 19.11
C GLN A 181 7.14 -5.47 17.81
N THR A 182 6.44 -5.24 16.69
CA THR A 182 7.05 -5.23 15.36
C THR A 182 6.44 -4.15 14.48
N ILE A 183 7.30 -3.44 13.76
CA ILE A 183 6.94 -2.58 12.64
C ILE A 183 7.39 -3.29 11.36
N GLY A 184 6.45 -3.70 10.52
CA GLY A 184 6.73 -4.35 9.23
C GLY A 184 6.66 -3.33 8.11
N ILE A 185 7.79 -3.08 7.45
CA ILE A 185 7.84 -2.22 6.27
C ILE A 185 7.83 -3.10 5.03
N GLN A 186 6.68 -3.16 4.37
CA GLN A 186 6.53 -3.91 3.13
C GLN A 186 7.11 -3.11 1.96
N ARG A 187 8.15 -3.67 1.35
CA ARG A 187 8.86 -3.06 0.23
C ARG A 187 8.27 -3.55 -1.08
N TYR A 188 7.90 -2.62 -1.94
CA TYR A 188 7.51 -2.88 -3.31
C TYR A 188 8.47 -2.21 -4.30
N ASP A 189 8.62 -2.77 -5.50
CA ASP A 189 9.41 -2.17 -6.57
C ASP A 189 8.68 -0.90 -7.07
N PRO A 190 9.30 0.29 -6.98
CA PRO A 190 8.67 1.54 -7.40
C PRO A 190 8.40 1.65 -8.91
N LYS A 191 8.89 0.72 -9.74
CA LYS A 191 8.64 0.70 -11.19
C LYS A 191 7.51 -0.23 -11.57
N THR A 192 7.41 -1.38 -10.90
CA THR A 192 6.47 -2.46 -11.26
C THR A 192 5.32 -2.61 -10.27
N GLY A 193 5.47 -2.09 -9.06
CA GLY A 193 4.53 -2.29 -7.96
C GLY A 193 4.63 -3.67 -7.30
N ALA A 194 5.50 -4.56 -7.80
CA ALA A 194 5.63 -5.91 -7.29
C ALA A 194 6.17 -5.92 -5.85
N PRO A 195 5.67 -6.80 -4.96
CA PRO A 195 6.24 -6.98 -3.64
C PRO A 195 7.68 -7.52 -3.75
N VAL A 196 8.57 -7.01 -2.91
CA VAL A 196 10.00 -7.37 -2.90
C VAL A 196 10.37 -8.10 -1.62
N ARG A 197 10.13 -7.48 -0.46
CA ARG A 197 10.45 -8.04 0.86
C ARG A 197 9.74 -7.29 1.97
N THR A 198 9.75 -7.83 3.19
CA THR A 198 9.34 -7.10 4.39
C THR A 198 10.55 -6.85 5.27
N ASP A 199 10.84 -5.57 5.57
CA ASP A 199 11.83 -5.21 6.57
C ASP A 199 11.14 -5.19 7.95
N LEU A 200 11.66 -5.95 8.91
CA LEU A 200 11.12 -6.01 10.28
C LEU A 200 11.95 -5.12 11.20
N HIS A 201 11.28 -4.22 11.91
CA HIS A 201 11.91 -3.25 12.79
C HIS A 201 11.32 -3.30 14.20
N SER A 202 12.16 -3.04 15.19
CA SER A 202 11.73 -2.73 16.54
C SER A 202 11.17 -1.31 16.61
N PRO A 203 10.10 -1.04 17.41
CA PRO A 203 9.62 0.32 17.64
C PRO A 203 10.71 1.26 18.19
N ASN A 204 11.67 0.71 18.94
CA ASN A 204 12.76 1.48 19.54
C ASN A 204 13.77 2.00 18.50
N GLU A 205 13.74 1.50 17.26
CA GLU A 205 14.52 2.09 16.15
C GLU A 205 13.93 3.43 15.70
N PHE A 206 12.67 3.71 16.03
CA PHE A 206 11.95 4.92 15.66
C PHE A 206 11.81 5.89 16.81
N LEU A 207 11.60 5.38 18.03
CA LEU A 207 11.45 6.22 19.21
C LEU A 207 12.79 6.89 19.60
N PRO A 208 12.73 8.06 20.25
CA PRO A 208 13.90 8.68 20.87
C PRO A 208 14.48 7.87 22.05
#